data_AF-A0A225DTY8-F1
#
_entry.id   AF-A0A225DTY8-F1
#
_cell.length_a   1.000
_cell.length_b   1.000
_cell.length_c   1.000
_cell.angle_alpha   90.00
_cell.angle_beta   90.00
_cell.angle_gamma   90.00
#
_symmetry.space_group_name_H-M   'P 1'
#
loop_
_entity.id
_entity.type
_entity.pdbx_description
1 polymer ?
#
loop_
_entity_poly.entity_id
_entity_poly.type
_entity_poly.pdbx_seq_one_letter_code
_entity_poly.pdbx_strand_id
1 'polypeptide(L)'
;MTQSLIEYALNTLSVLYHEDQRYREANRVLRGLDTDFPVKAQAASGTILKSVVDLLDEILGDAVASYFLFEAVNMTDGGKIIETDSREWPIRSLEDVKAYVLREKVV
;
A
#
# COMPACT_ATOMS: atom_id res chain seq x y z
N MET A 1 -4.93 21.24 9.81
CA MET A 1 -5.80 20.06 10.04
C MET A 1 -5.66 19.01 8.94
N THR A 2 -5.58 19.39 7.67
CA THR A 2 -5.36 18.44 6.55
C THR A 2 -3.98 17.77 6.58
N GLN A 3 -2.91 18.50 6.94
CA GLN A 3 -1.55 17.94 6.98
C GLN A 3 -1.41 16.82 8.02
N SER A 4 -1.99 16.98 9.22
CA SER A 4 -2.03 15.92 10.22
C SER A 4 -2.84 14.70 9.78
N LEU A 5 -3.92 14.90 9.02
CA LEU A 5 -4.73 13.79 8.50
C LEU A 5 -3.97 12.95 7.46
N ILE A 6 -3.24 13.59 6.55
CA ILE A 6 -2.37 12.92 5.57
C ILE A 6 -1.28 12.11 6.29
N GLU A 7 -0.65 12.69 7.31
CA GLU A 7 0.36 11.98 8.11
C GLU A 7 -0.23 10.74 8.81
N TYR A 8 -1.43 10.84 9.39
CA TYR A 8 -2.10 9.68 9.98
C TYR A 8 -2.46 8.61 8.94
N ALA A 9 -2.91 9.00 7.75
CA ALA A 9 -3.19 8.08 6.66
C ALA A 9 -1.93 7.36 6.16
N LEU A 10 -0.83 8.09 5.98
CA LEU A 10 0.47 7.51 5.61
C LEU A 10 0.99 6.54 6.69
N ASN A 11 0.85 6.89 7.96
CA ASN A 11 1.20 5.99 9.07
C ASN A 11 0.33 4.73 9.07
N THR A 12 -0.97 4.87 8.81
CA THR A 12 -1.89 3.71 8.71
C THR A 12 -1.52 2.82 7.54
N LEU A 13 -1.22 3.40 6.37
CA LEU A 13 -0.73 2.67 5.19
C LEU A 13 0.55 1.90 5.49
N SER A 14 1.49 2.52 6.22
CA SER A 14 2.74 1.88 6.67
C SER A 14 2.46 0.65 7.53
N VAL A 15 1.56 0.75 8.51
CA VAL A 15 1.16 -0.39 9.34
C VAL A 15 0.56 -1.52 8.50
N LEU A 16 -0.36 -1.21 7.60
CA LEU A 16 -0.98 -2.23 6.72
C LEU A 16 0.06 -2.93 5.84
N TYR A 17 0.98 -2.17 5.24
CA TYR A 17 2.05 -2.72 4.42
C TYR A 17 2.97 -3.64 5.22
N HIS A 18 3.41 -3.20 6.39
CA HIS A 18 4.29 -4.01 7.24
C HIS A 18 3.60 -5.28 7.75
N GLU A 19 2.32 -5.20 8.13
CA GLU A 19 1.55 -6.40 8.49
C GLU A 19 1.46 -7.36 7.30
N ASP A 20 1.09 -6.92 6.11
CA ASP A 20 1.04 -7.79 4.91
C ASP A 20 2.38 -8.51 4.67
N GLN A 21 3.50 -7.80 4.75
CA GLN A 21 4.83 -8.40 4.62
C GLN A 21 5.10 -9.47 5.69
N ARG A 22 4.74 -9.22 6.96
CA ARG A 22 4.88 -10.19 8.04
C ARG A 22 4.05 -11.46 7.78
N TYR A 23 2.81 -11.31 7.31
CA TYR A 23 1.97 -12.46 6.97
C TYR A 23 2.48 -13.22 5.74
N ARG A 24 2.98 -12.53 4.72
CA ARG A 24 3.62 -13.18 3.56
C ARG A 24 4.84 -14.00 3.99
N GLU A 25 5.68 -13.45 4.86
CA GLU A 25 6.83 -14.16 5.39
C GLU A 25 6.40 -15.39 6.22
N ALA A 26 5.45 -15.23 7.14
CA ALA A 26 4.91 -16.34 7.93
C ALA A 26 4.33 -17.44 7.04
N ASN A 27 3.53 -17.07 6.03
CA ASN A 27 2.95 -18.01 5.07
C ASN A 27 4.02 -18.71 4.22
N ARG A 28 5.11 -18.03 3.85
CA ARG A 28 6.25 -18.63 3.16
C ARG A 28 6.94 -19.68 4.02
N VAL A 29 7.19 -19.38 5.30
CA VAL A 29 7.79 -20.33 6.25
C VAL A 29 6.89 -21.54 6.45
N LEU A 30 5.58 -21.34 6.64
CA LEU A 30 4.60 -22.42 6.81
C LEU A 30 4.56 -23.37 5.61
N ARG A 31 4.55 -22.84 4.37
CA ARG A 31 4.61 -23.66 3.15
C ARG A 31 5.90 -24.48 3.03
N GLY A 32 7.01 -23.99 3.59
CA GLY A 32 8.28 -24.70 3.60
C GLY A 32 8.33 -25.86 4.62
N LEU A 33 7.51 -25.79 5.67
CA LEU A 33 7.42 -26.83 6.71
C LEU A 33 6.40 -27.91 6.36
N ASP A 34 5.31 -27.53 5.69
CA ASP A 34 4.25 -28.44 5.26
C ASP A 34 3.64 -27.90 3.96
N THR A 35 3.86 -28.63 2.86
CA THR A 35 3.38 -28.24 1.52
C THR A 35 1.86 -28.28 1.39
N ASP A 36 1.18 -29.05 2.25
CA ASP A 36 -0.28 -29.16 2.28
C ASP A 36 -0.92 -28.21 3.30
N PHE A 37 -0.12 -27.34 3.95
CA PHE A 37 -0.65 -26.41 4.93
C PHE A 37 -1.59 -25.40 4.24
N PRO A 38 -2.90 -25.39 4.58
CA PRO A 38 -3.80 -24.40 4.02
C PRO A 38 -3.36 -23.04 4.56
N VAL A 39 -2.91 -22.18 3.65
CA VAL A 39 -2.45 -20.82 3.93
C VAL A 39 -3.58 -20.04 4.60
N LYS A 40 -3.59 -19.98 5.93
CA LYS A 40 -4.71 -19.46 6.73
C LYS A 40 -4.36 -18.23 7.57
N ALA A 41 -3.10 -17.79 7.59
CA ALA A 41 -2.75 -16.58 8.33
C ALA A 41 -3.12 -15.35 7.49
N GLN A 42 -4.22 -14.69 7.87
CA GLN A 42 -4.67 -13.41 7.30
C GLN A 42 -4.80 -12.37 8.42
N ALA A 43 -4.31 -11.16 8.16
CA ALA A 43 -4.24 -10.05 9.11
C ALA A 43 -5.59 -9.47 9.53
N ALA A 44 -6.60 -9.55 8.65
CA ALA A 44 -7.90 -8.93 8.84
C ALA A 44 -8.96 -9.61 7.96
N SER A 45 -10.24 -9.48 8.34
CA SER A 45 -11.35 -9.77 7.43
C SER A 45 -11.18 -8.92 6.16
N GLY A 46 -11.23 -9.55 4.98
CA GLY A 46 -11.04 -8.86 3.70
C GLY A 46 -11.95 -7.63 3.51
N THR A 47 -13.13 -7.65 4.13
CA THR A 47 -14.06 -6.50 4.14
C THR A 47 -13.50 -5.29 4.90
N ILE A 48 -12.91 -5.52 6.08
CA ILE A 48 -12.33 -4.43 6.90
C ILE A 48 -11.13 -3.82 6.17
N LEU A 49 -10.25 -4.67 5.64
CA LEU A 49 -9.08 -4.20 4.89
C LEU A 49 -9.51 -3.33 3.71
N LYS A 50 -10.49 -3.78 2.92
CA LYS A 50 -11.01 -3.00 1.80
C LYS A 50 -11.53 -1.64 2.24
N SER A 51 -12.39 -1.58 3.26
CA SER A 51 -12.95 -0.31 3.75
C SER A 51 -11.88 0.65 4.27
N VAL A 52 -10.82 0.13 4.91
CA VAL A 52 -9.69 0.98 5.34
C VAL A 52 -8.93 1.49 4.13
N VAL A 53 -8.63 0.65 3.13
CA VAL A 53 -7.91 1.09 1.94
C VAL A 53 -8.71 2.10 1.11
N ASP A 54 -10.02 1.90 0.95
CA ASP A 54 -10.89 2.86 0.26
C ASP A 54 -10.83 4.24 0.96
N LEU A 55 -10.88 4.27 2.30
CA LEU A 55 -10.71 5.51 3.07
C LEU A 55 -9.32 6.15 2.90
N LEU A 56 -8.27 5.34 2.83
CA LEU A 56 -6.92 5.84 2.58
C LEU A 56 -6.82 6.47 1.19
N ASP A 57 -7.45 5.87 0.18
CA ASP A 57 -7.50 6.44 -1.18
C ASP A 57 -8.30 7.75 -1.23
N GLU A 58 -9.37 7.87 -0.45
CA GLU A 58 -10.10 9.14 -0.32
C GLU A 58 -9.24 10.24 0.32
N ILE A 59 -8.41 9.90 1.32
CA ILE A 59 -7.55 10.87 2.02
C ILE A 59 -6.29 11.24 1.21
N LEU A 60 -5.62 10.23 0.64
CA LEU A 60 -4.33 10.38 -0.04
C LEU A 60 -4.50 10.75 -1.52
N GLY A 61 -5.64 10.43 -2.11
CA GLY A 61 -5.99 10.73 -3.48
C GLY A 61 -5.41 9.74 -4.50
N ASP A 62 -5.89 9.86 -5.74
CA ASP A 62 -5.38 9.18 -6.94
C ASP A 62 -5.29 7.63 -6.81
N ALA A 63 -6.08 7.04 -5.91
CA ALA A 63 -6.06 5.62 -5.59
C ALA A 63 -4.67 5.07 -5.22
N VAL A 64 -3.79 5.91 -4.66
CA VAL A 64 -2.38 5.56 -4.45
C VAL A 64 -2.18 4.46 -3.40
N ALA A 65 -3.07 4.35 -2.40
CA ALA A 65 -2.95 3.35 -1.34
C ALA A 65 -3.29 1.95 -1.87
N SER A 66 -4.42 1.80 -2.58
CA SER A 66 -4.78 0.53 -3.21
C SER A 66 -3.78 0.12 -4.29
N TYR A 67 -3.36 1.07 -5.13
CA TYR A 67 -2.35 0.82 -6.15
C TYR A 67 -1.03 0.32 -5.53
N PHE A 68 -0.55 0.98 -4.47
CA PHE A 68 0.66 0.57 -3.78
C PHE A 68 0.53 -0.84 -3.17
N LEU A 69 -0.52 -1.11 -2.40
CA LEU A 69 -0.66 -2.35 -1.64
C LEU A 69 -0.93 -3.57 -2.52
N PHE A 70 -1.70 -3.42 -3.60
CA PHE A 70 -2.21 -4.56 -4.37
C PHE A 70 -1.51 -4.77 -5.70
N GLU A 71 -0.95 -3.73 -6.29
CA GLU A 71 -0.35 -3.80 -7.63
C GLU A 71 1.14 -3.53 -7.59
N ALA A 72 1.54 -2.33 -7.18
CA ALA A 72 2.89 -1.83 -7.35
C ALA A 72 3.95 -2.70 -6.69
N VAL A 73 3.71 -3.16 -5.45
CA VAL A 73 4.65 -4.02 -4.70
C VAL A 73 4.86 -5.41 -5.31
N ASN A 74 3.97 -5.83 -6.22
CA ASN A 74 4.05 -7.12 -6.90
C ASN A 74 4.68 -7.00 -8.31
N MET A 75 4.97 -5.79 -8.77
CA MET A 75 5.63 -5.54 -10.05
C MET A 75 7.14 -5.69 -9.93
N THR A 76 7.80 -6.21 -10.98
CA THR A 76 9.25 -6.47 -10.98
C THR A 76 10.09 -5.21 -10.71
N ASP A 77 9.69 -4.05 -11.25
CA ASP A 77 10.37 -2.76 -11.09
C ASP A 77 9.59 -1.79 -10.18
N GLY A 78 8.56 -2.30 -9.51
CA GLY A 78 7.54 -1.52 -8.82
C GLY A 78 6.59 -0.76 -9.77
N GLY A 79 5.71 0.05 -9.19
CA GLY A 79 4.71 0.81 -9.92
C GLY A 79 5.15 2.23 -10.27
N LYS A 80 4.32 2.93 -11.05
CA LYS A 80 4.44 4.37 -11.28
C LYS A 80 3.07 5.00 -11.54
N ILE A 81 2.93 6.27 -11.15
CA ILE A 81 1.80 7.12 -11.50
C ILE A 81 2.28 8.17 -12.49
N ILE A 82 1.49 8.43 -13.53
CA ILE A 82 1.76 9.47 -14.53
C ILE A 82 0.68 10.53 -14.41
N GLU A 83 1.09 11.75 -14.12
CA GLU A 83 0.18 12.90 -13.98
C GLU A 83 -0.24 13.46 -15.35
N THR A 84 -1.24 14.33 -15.36
CA THR A 84 -1.76 14.96 -16.57
C THR A 84 -0.74 15.84 -17.30
N ASP A 85 0.27 16.36 -16.58
CA ASP A 85 1.41 17.11 -17.15
C ASP A 85 2.54 16.19 -17.64
N SER A 86 2.30 14.87 -17.72
CA SER A 86 3.28 13.83 -18.07
C SER A 86 4.41 13.64 -17.04
N ARG A 87 4.31 14.21 -15.84
CA ARG A 87 5.26 13.93 -14.77
C ARG A 87 5.09 12.50 -14.27
N GLU A 88 6.19 11.76 -14.20
CA GLU A 88 6.19 10.40 -13.67
C GLU A 88 6.62 10.38 -12.21
N TRP A 89 5.88 9.64 -11.40
CA TRP A 89 6.19 9.38 -10.01
C TRP A 89 6.37 7.87 -9.80
N PRO A 90 7.57 7.41 -9.43
CA PRO A 90 7.75 6.02 -9.06
C PRO A 90 6.97 5.72 -7.78
N ILE A 91 6.40 4.52 -7.69
CA ILE A 91 5.66 4.02 -6.53
C ILE A 91 6.20 2.62 -6.22
N ARG A 92 7.36 2.55 -5.57
CA ARG A 92 8.05 1.28 -5.26
C ARG A 92 8.19 1.04 -3.76
N SER A 93 7.96 2.08 -2.96
CA SER A 93 8.16 2.07 -1.51
C SER A 93 7.19 3.03 -0.81
N LEU A 94 7.09 2.92 0.51
CA LEU A 94 6.33 3.89 1.32
C LEU A 94 6.90 5.32 1.19
N GLU A 95 8.22 5.47 1.02
CA GLU A 95 8.85 6.78 0.80
C GLU A 95 8.46 7.38 -0.56
N ASP A 96 8.39 6.54 -1.60
CA ASP A 96 7.89 6.95 -2.91
C ASP A 96 6.41 7.42 -2.83
N VAL A 97 5.55 6.68 -2.12
CA VAL A 97 4.15 7.08 -1.87
C VAL A 97 4.09 8.40 -1.10
N LYS A 98 4.90 8.55 -0.06
CA LYS A 98 4.96 9.79 0.73
C LYS A 98 5.42 10.98 -0.11
N ALA A 99 6.46 10.80 -0.93
CA ALA A 99 6.96 11.82 -1.85
C ALA A 99 5.87 12.22 -2.86
N TYR A 100 5.15 11.24 -3.41
CA TYR A 100 4.01 11.49 -4.29
C TYR A 100 2.91 12.27 -3.58
N VAL A 101 2.41 11.82 -2.43
CA VAL A 101 1.29 12.45 -1.72
C VAL A 101 1.61 13.87 -1.27
N LEU A 102 2.84 14.11 -0.81
CA LEU A 102 3.28 15.41 -0.29
C LEU A 102 3.82 16.36 -1.36
N ARG A 103 3.76 15.97 -2.64
CA ARG A 103 4.21 16.82 -3.75
C ARG A 103 3.37 18.09 -3.87
N GLU A 104 3.98 19.16 -4.36
CA GLU A 104 3.23 20.33 -4.80
C GLU A 104 2.44 19.97 -6.06
N LYS A 105 1.11 19.95 -5.95
CA LYS A 105 0.24 19.81 -7.12
C LYS A 105 0.29 21.13 -7.90
N VAL A 106 0.83 21.09 -9.12
CA VAL A 106 0.72 22.20 -10.07
C VAL A 106 -0.70 22.13 -10.62
N VAL A 107 -1.56 23.05 -10.19
CA VAL A 107 -2.95 23.20 -10.67
C VAL A 107 -2.96 24.06 -11.93
#